data_AF-A0A1I8EE28-F1
#
_entry.id   AF-A0A1I8EE28-F1
#
_cell.length_a   1.000
_cell.length_b   1.000
_cell.length_c   1.000
_cell.angle_alpha   90.00
_cell.angle_beta   90.00
_cell.angle_gamma   90.00
#
_symmetry.space_group_name_H-M   'P 1'
#
loop_
_entity.id
_entity.type
_entity.pdbx_description
1 polymer ?
#
loop_
_entity_poly.entity_id
_entity_poly.type
_entity_poly.pdbx_seq_one_letter_code
_entity_poly.pdbx_strand_id
1 'polypeptide(L)'
;MYHRIYQCDPFTIVSTNFSDNSFNETLLLENTCKFPIIEPNEPNLDGYIEHYRSIHCNSKMSNMASIDDGYLIVHGELELWKQARVPKYKCYYQGLSGGLYPNISWYQLIGDPIEIASSKRLRIPYDQFIVRCYNKTVLGKIGNKPFYNESMFYERAFVTFSKMDDMEKPSLSILVLDSVSRNQFLRHMHKTVAYMKQLGFIILEGYTKVGDNSAVNLLPILAGKSILPQIGGNGDEILPLDEIVSLEDIDFLWKMMEERKCLTMINDDIGSVSRGLFYYPKEKFQGYKAPPAHFYFRPFHLFNTRHNVIPAGGQCLRTGEICAEAYLDIWETFATKFKDLCHFSFNFITALTHNNPNYIEVIDERLS
;
A
#
# COMPACT_ATOMS: atom_id res chain seq x y z
N MET A 1 8.94 26.81 1.56
CA MET A 1 7.75 27.46 2.13
C MET A 1 7.94 27.44 3.64
N TYR A 2 7.97 28.61 4.29
CA TYR A 2 8.22 28.70 5.73
C TYR A 2 7.11 27.97 6.50
N HIS A 3 7.46 26.93 7.25
CA HIS A 3 6.57 26.37 8.27
C HIS A 3 6.38 27.42 9.36
N ARG A 4 5.24 28.13 9.35
CA ARG A 4 4.72 28.70 10.59
C ARG A 4 4.06 27.56 11.36
N ILE A 5 4.83 26.95 12.24
CA ILE A 5 4.26 26.24 13.37
C ILE A 5 3.53 27.32 14.16
N TYR A 6 2.21 27.22 14.25
CA TYR A 6 1.47 27.99 15.24
C TYR A 6 1.85 27.41 16.61
N GLN A 7 2.95 27.90 17.19
CA GLN A 7 3.23 27.71 18.61
C GLN A 7 2.18 28.53 19.36
N CYS A 8 1.15 27.87 19.89
CA CYS A 8 0.56 28.36 21.13
C CYS A 8 1.68 28.23 22.19
N ASP A 9 1.98 29.32 22.89
CA ASP A 9 2.97 29.37 23.97
C ASP A 9 2.77 28.16 24.90
N PRO A 10 3.78 27.29 25.09
CA PRO A 10 3.66 26.23 26.07
C PRO A 10 3.82 26.88 27.44
N PHE A 11 2.84 26.66 28.31
CA PHE A 11 2.79 27.08 29.71
C PHE A 11 2.39 28.55 29.98
N THR A 12 1.08 28.75 30.09
CA THR A 12 0.57 29.49 31.25
C THR A 12 -0.41 28.58 31.97
N ILE A 13 0.12 27.74 32.87
CA ILE A 13 -0.71 27.06 33.88
C ILE A 13 -1.16 28.17 34.82
N VAL A 14 -2.34 28.74 34.58
CA VAL A 14 -3.03 29.47 35.64
C VAL A 14 -3.52 28.40 36.60
N SER A 15 -2.83 28.28 37.74
CA SER A 15 -3.26 27.46 38.87
C SER A 15 -4.65 27.90 39.29
N THR A 16 -5.67 27.19 38.80
CA THR A 16 -7.02 27.26 39.32
C THR A 16 -7.21 26.00 40.15
N ASN A 17 -7.49 26.22 41.44
CA ASN A 17 -7.76 25.16 42.40
C ASN A 17 -8.83 24.22 41.83
N PHE A 18 -8.49 22.93 41.72
CA PHE A 18 -9.43 21.88 41.37
C PHE A 18 -10.42 21.66 42.52
N SER A 19 -11.51 22.40 42.48
CA SER A 19 -12.74 22.08 43.21
C SER A 19 -13.91 22.70 42.46
N ASP A 20 -14.36 22.05 41.38
CA ASP A 20 -15.79 21.76 41.19
C ASP A 20 -16.04 21.02 39.87
N ASN A 21 -16.96 20.06 39.96
CA ASN A 21 -17.46 19.24 38.88
C ASN A 21 -18.29 20.07 37.90
N SER A 22 -17.74 20.34 36.71
CA SER A 22 -18.49 20.30 35.45
C SER A 22 -17.49 20.25 34.30
N PHE A 23 -17.40 19.12 33.61
CA PHE A 23 -16.81 19.11 32.26
C PHE A 23 -17.76 19.92 31.37
N ASN A 24 -17.55 21.23 31.31
CA ASN A 24 -18.09 22.03 30.23
C ASN A 24 -17.34 21.59 28.98
N GLU A 25 -17.96 20.72 28.18
CA GLU A 25 -17.53 20.43 26.82
C GLU A 25 -17.63 21.73 26.02
N THR A 26 -16.57 22.54 26.04
CA THR A 26 -16.39 23.57 25.03
C THR A 26 -16.37 22.88 23.67
N LEU A 27 -17.19 23.33 22.72
CA LEU A 27 -17.14 22.89 21.33
C LEU A 27 -15.67 22.90 20.86
N LEU A 28 -15.26 21.93 20.04
CA LEU A 28 -13.86 21.73 19.63
C LEU A 28 -13.19 22.99 19.02
N LEU A 29 -14.01 23.97 18.59
CA LEU A 29 -13.64 25.25 17.99
C LEU A 29 -13.74 26.46 18.95
N GLU A 30 -14.21 26.25 20.17
CA GLU A 30 -14.32 27.24 21.25
C GLU A 30 -13.22 27.05 22.29
N ASN A 31 -11.97 26.87 21.83
CA ASN A 31 -10.79 26.86 22.69
C ASN A 31 -9.96 28.14 22.49
N THR A 32 -9.01 28.39 23.39
CA THR A 32 -8.14 29.56 23.36
C THR A 32 -7.28 29.61 22.08
N CYS A 33 -6.94 28.44 21.52
CA CYS A 33 -6.22 28.29 20.26
C CYS A 33 -7.21 28.06 19.10
N LYS A 34 -7.83 29.14 18.59
CA LYS A 34 -8.75 29.07 17.44
C LYS A 34 -8.10 28.32 16.27
N PHE A 35 -8.61 27.12 15.98
CA PHE A 35 -8.15 26.33 14.85
C PHE A 35 -8.53 27.03 13.54
N PRO A 36 -7.58 27.36 12.64
CA PRO A 36 -7.91 28.03 11.39
C PRO A 36 -8.69 27.07 10.49
N ILE A 37 -9.94 27.42 10.18
CA ILE A 37 -10.71 26.75 9.14
C ILE A 37 -10.29 27.37 7.80
N ILE A 38 -9.53 26.61 7.02
CA ILE A 38 -9.07 27.00 5.70
C ILE A 38 -9.99 26.33 4.68
N GLU A 39 -10.62 27.11 3.82
CA GLU A 39 -11.44 26.57 2.74
C GLU A 39 -10.57 25.74 1.79
N PRO A 40 -11.10 24.67 1.17
CA PRO A 40 -10.32 23.96 0.16
C PRO A 40 -9.84 24.94 -0.90
N ASN A 41 -10.74 25.66 -1.59
CA ASN A 41 -10.45 26.47 -2.77
C ASN A 41 -10.23 27.96 -2.45
N GLU A 42 -9.05 28.31 -1.91
CA GLU A 42 -8.67 29.71 -1.71
C GLU A 42 -8.03 30.33 -2.96
N PRO A 43 -8.31 31.61 -3.30
CA PRO A 43 -7.78 32.27 -4.51
C PRO A 43 -6.24 32.35 -4.59
N ASN A 44 -5.55 32.33 -3.44
CA ASN A 44 -4.08 32.33 -3.38
C ASN A 44 -3.46 30.97 -3.76
N LEU A 45 -4.27 29.92 -3.96
CA LEU A 45 -3.82 28.58 -4.33
C LEU A 45 -3.87 28.32 -5.85
N ASP A 46 -4.46 29.22 -6.64
CA ASP A 46 -4.70 29.01 -8.09
C ASP A 46 -3.42 28.66 -8.88
N GLY A 47 -2.25 29.12 -8.44
CA GLY A 47 -0.95 28.81 -9.06
C GLY A 47 -0.30 27.48 -8.62
N TYR A 48 -0.88 26.77 -7.65
CA TYR A 48 -0.36 25.52 -7.08
C TYR A 48 -1.28 24.32 -7.31
N ILE A 49 -2.52 24.58 -7.71
CA ILE A 49 -3.52 23.55 -7.97
C ILE A 49 -3.40 23.10 -9.42
N GLU A 50 -3.13 21.81 -9.61
CA GLU A 50 -3.16 21.16 -10.91
C GLU A 50 -4.14 20.00 -10.85
N HIS A 51 -4.93 19.79 -11.90
CA HIS A 51 -5.92 18.72 -11.93
C HIS A 51 -5.45 17.57 -12.82
N TYR A 52 -5.25 16.40 -12.23
CA TYR A 52 -4.82 15.18 -12.93
C TYR A 52 -5.90 14.11 -12.83
N ARG A 53 -6.86 14.13 -13.76
CA ARG A 53 -7.98 13.17 -13.77
C ARG A 53 -7.60 11.76 -14.21
N SER A 54 -6.49 11.62 -14.91
CA SER A 54 -6.04 10.33 -15.43
C SER A 54 -4.53 10.34 -15.68
N ILE A 55 -3.90 9.19 -15.47
CA ILE A 55 -2.54 8.91 -15.92
C ILE A 55 -2.64 7.90 -17.07
N HIS A 56 -2.10 8.25 -18.24
CA HIS A 56 -2.09 7.35 -19.39
C HIS A 56 -0.84 6.47 -19.37
N CYS A 57 -1.03 5.23 -18.93
CA CYS A 57 0.02 4.22 -18.92
C CYS A 57 -0.04 3.36 -20.19
N ASN A 58 0.82 3.66 -21.17
CA ASN A 58 0.90 2.87 -22.40
C ASN A 58 1.54 1.50 -22.11
N SER A 59 0.81 0.43 -22.40
CA SER A 59 1.33 -0.92 -22.26
C SER A 59 2.57 -1.13 -23.14
N LYS A 60 3.65 -1.61 -22.52
CA LYS A 60 4.92 -2.01 -23.16
C LYS A 60 5.12 -3.52 -23.13
N MET A 61 4.15 -4.27 -22.61
CA MET A 61 4.22 -5.72 -22.43
C MET A 61 2.88 -6.35 -22.76
N SER A 62 2.89 -7.45 -23.53
CA SER A 62 1.66 -8.16 -23.88
C SER A 62 1.01 -8.78 -22.63
N ASN A 63 -0.31 -8.77 -22.53
CA ASN A 63 -1.02 -9.44 -21.44
C ASN A 63 -1.07 -10.95 -21.68
N MET A 64 -0.11 -11.70 -21.12
CA MET A 64 0.01 -13.16 -21.30
C MET A 64 -0.61 -13.96 -20.16
N ALA A 65 -0.79 -13.36 -18.98
CA ALA A 65 -1.35 -14.07 -17.84
C ALA A 65 -2.19 -13.14 -16.97
N SER A 66 -3.27 -13.68 -16.41
CA SER A 66 -4.18 -13.00 -15.48
C SER A 66 -4.56 -13.94 -14.33
N ILE A 67 -5.17 -13.37 -13.30
CA ILE A 67 -5.77 -14.11 -12.20
C ILE A 67 -7.28 -13.92 -12.28
N ASP A 68 -8.01 -15.02 -12.23
CA ASP A 68 -9.48 -15.05 -12.15
C ASP A 68 -9.86 -15.95 -10.97
N ASP A 69 -10.55 -15.39 -9.97
CA ASP A 69 -10.97 -16.09 -8.74
C ASP A 69 -9.84 -16.89 -8.05
N GLY A 70 -8.63 -16.32 -8.01
CA GLY A 70 -7.45 -16.98 -7.43
C GLY A 70 -6.83 -18.10 -8.28
N TYR A 71 -7.31 -18.30 -9.51
CA TYR A 71 -6.69 -19.20 -10.48
C TYR A 71 -5.87 -18.41 -11.50
N LEU A 72 -4.62 -18.84 -11.71
CA LEU A 72 -3.77 -18.34 -12.78
C LEU A 72 -4.29 -18.85 -14.12
N ILE A 73 -4.50 -17.92 -15.04
CA ILE A 73 -4.85 -18.19 -16.43
C ILE A 73 -3.72 -17.64 -17.30
N VAL A 74 -3.04 -18.53 -18.03
CA VAL A 74 -2.15 -18.11 -19.12
C VAL A 74 -2.99 -18.04 -20.39
N HIS A 75 -3.08 -16.84 -20.95
CA HIS A 75 -3.84 -16.59 -22.16
C HIS A 75 -3.13 -17.27 -23.34
N GLY A 76 -3.81 -18.28 -23.90
CA GLY A 76 -3.40 -18.90 -25.16
C GLY A 76 -3.58 -17.91 -26.32
N GLU A 77 -2.60 -17.93 -27.21
CA GLU A 77 -2.65 -17.56 -28.63
C GLU A 77 -3.46 -16.30 -29.00
N LEU A 78 -2.73 -15.20 -29.20
CA LEU A 78 -3.10 -14.12 -30.12
C LEU A 78 -3.79 -14.71 -31.35
N GLU A 79 -4.91 -14.10 -31.76
CA GLU A 79 -5.81 -14.49 -32.86
C GLU A 79 -5.21 -15.42 -33.93
N LEU A 80 -5.99 -16.40 -34.38
CA LEU A 80 -5.62 -17.46 -35.34
C LEU A 80 -4.74 -17.01 -36.53
N TRP A 81 -4.93 -15.79 -37.05
CA TRP A 81 -4.12 -15.25 -38.16
C TRP A 81 -2.69 -14.80 -37.77
N LYS A 82 -2.41 -14.59 -36.48
CA LYS A 82 -1.07 -14.31 -35.94
C LYS A 82 -0.29 -15.58 -35.62
N GLN A 83 -0.96 -16.74 -35.48
CA GLN A 83 -0.35 -18.02 -35.08
C GLN A 83 0.80 -18.49 -35.99
N ALA A 84 0.71 -18.26 -37.31
CA ALA A 84 1.75 -18.70 -38.25
C ALA A 84 3.11 -18.01 -38.05
N ARG A 85 3.17 -16.93 -37.26
CA ARG A 85 4.38 -16.12 -37.03
C ARG A 85 4.81 -16.03 -35.55
N VAL A 86 4.06 -16.59 -34.60
CA VAL A 86 4.38 -16.48 -33.17
C VAL A 86 5.24 -17.68 -32.75
N PRO A 87 6.43 -17.46 -32.17
CA PRO A 87 7.27 -18.55 -31.66
C PRO A 87 6.51 -19.40 -30.62
N LYS A 88 6.76 -20.71 -30.59
CA LYS A 88 6.31 -21.53 -29.45
C LYS A 88 6.89 -20.92 -28.18
N TYR A 89 6.04 -20.52 -27.24
CA TYR A 89 6.49 -19.99 -25.96
C TYR A 89 6.21 -20.97 -24.83
N LYS A 90 6.96 -20.84 -23.74
CA LYS A 90 6.71 -21.55 -22.48
C LYS A 90 6.65 -20.54 -21.35
N CYS A 91 5.65 -20.68 -20.50
CA CYS A 91 5.50 -19.87 -19.30
C CYS A 91 5.81 -20.71 -18.06
N TYR A 92 6.41 -20.08 -17.07
CA TYR A 92 6.76 -20.70 -15.79
C TYR A 92 6.31 -19.78 -14.66
N TYR A 93 5.92 -20.36 -13.54
CA TYR A 93 5.73 -19.62 -12.30
C TYR A 93 6.78 -19.98 -11.25
N GLN A 94 7.06 -19.04 -10.36
CA GLN A 94 7.98 -19.25 -9.23
C GLN A 94 7.53 -18.39 -8.06
N GLY A 95 7.57 -18.95 -6.84
CA GLY A 95 7.16 -18.25 -5.63
C GLY A 95 8.02 -17.02 -5.37
N LEU A 96 7.46 -16.03 -4.70
CA LEU A 96 8.16 -14.81 -4.29
C LEU A 96 8.00 -14.64 -2.77
N SER A 97 9.06 -14.23 -2.09
CA SER A 97 9.04 -13.92 -0.66
C SER A 97 10.12 -12.90 -0.33
N GLY A 98 10.09 -12.37 0.89
CA GLY A 98 10.96 -11.29 1.30
C GLY A 98 10.40 -10.54 2.48
N GLY A 99 11.04 -9.42 2.81
CA GLY A 99 10.61 -8.54 3.88
C GLY A 99 11.55 -7.35 4.03
N LEU A 100 11.66 -6.82 5.25
CA LEU A 100 12.57 -5.72 5.57
C LEU A 100 13.97 -6.20 6.01
N TYR A 101 14.12 -7.50 6.26
CA TYR A 101 15.36 -8.14 6.71
C TYR A 101 15.86 -9.17 5.66
N PRO A 102 17.18 -9.34 5.46
CA PRO A 102 18.32 -8.69 6.13
C PRO A 102 18.55 -7.22 5.72
N ASN A 103 17.91 -6.75 4.66
CA ASN A 103 17.93 -5.33 4.29
C ASN A 103 16.63 -4.93 3.58
N ILE A 104 16.36 -3.63 3.54
CA ILE A 104 15.11 -3.06 3.03
C ILE A 104 14.74 -3.46 1.59
N SER A 105 15.74 -3.77 0.76
CA SER A 105 15.57 -4.07 -0.66
C SER A 105 15.57 -5.58 -0.98
N TRP A 106 15.48 -6.40 0.07
CA TRP A 106 15.62 -7.84 -0.03
C TRP A 106 14.31 -8.54 -0.40
N TYR A 107 14.38 -9.38 -1.42
CA TYR A 107 13.40 -10.40 -1.76
C TYR A 107 14.12 -11.60 -2.36
N GLN A 108 13.44 -12.74 -2.40
CA GLN A 108 13.94 -13.97 -3.01
C GLN A 108 12.85 -14.70 -3.78
N LEU A 109 13.29 -15.49 -4.77
CA LEU A 109 12.43 -16.44 -5.47
C LEU A 109 12.45 -17.77 -4.73
N ILE A 110 11.29 -18.38 -4.53
CA ILE A 110 11.14 -19.65 -3.80
C ILE A 110 10.76 -20.77 -4.77
N GLY A 111 11.42 -21.92 -4.59
CA GLY A 111 11.19 -23.12 -5.39
C GLY A 111 11.82 -23.02 -6.78
N ASP A 112 11.80 -24.12 -7.52
CA ASP A 112 12.22 -24.13 -8.92
C ASP A 112 11.12 -23.57 -9.83
N PRO A 113 11.45 -22.98 -10.99
CA PRO A 113 10.44 -22.56 -11.96
C PRO A 113 9.59 -23.75 -12.45
N ILE A 114 8.27 -23.66 -12.27
CA ILE A 114 7.33 -24.72 -12.66
C ILE A 114 6.64 -24.33 -13.97
N GLU A 115 6.72 -25.19 -14.99
CA GLU A 115 6.09 -24.97 -16.29
C GLU A 115 4.56 -24.93 -16.17
N ILE A 116 3.95 -23.90 -16.76
CA ILE A 116 2.50 -23.75 -16.81
C ILE A 116 2.00 -24.40 -18.10
N ALA A 117 1.13 -25.40 -17.97
CA ALA A 117 0.45 -25.98 -19.13
C ALA A 117 -0.50 -24.97 -19.76
N SER A 118 -0.42 -24.78 -21.08
CA SER A 118 -1.31 -23.90 -21.82
C SER A 118 -2.79 -24.25 -21.59
N SER A 119 -3.63 -23.22 -21.46
CA SER A 119 -5.10 -23.33 -21.43
C SER A 119 -5.71 -24.00 -20.19
N LYS A 120 -4.95 -24.17 -19.09
CA LYS A 120 -5.49 -24.64 -17.81
C LYS A 120 -5.55 -23.52 -16.78
N ARG A 121 -6.68 -23.43 -16.07
CA ARG A 121 -6.78 -22.69 -14.80
C ARG A 121 -5.91 -23.41 -13.78
N LEU A 122 -4.92 -22.73 -13.23
CA LEU A 122 -3.95 -23.31 -12.30
C LEU A 122 -4.03 -22.63 -10.94
N ARG A 123 -4.20 -23.40 -9.87
CA ARG A 123 -4.06 -22.89 -8.51
C ARG A 123 -2.57 -22.88 -8.14
N ILE A 124 -2.06 -21.70 -7.80
CA ILE A 124 -0.65 -21.51 -7.45
C ILE A 124 -0.51 -21.64 -5.92
N PRO A 125 0.43 -22.44 -5.41
CA PRO A 125 0.62 -22.65 -3.97
C PRO A 125 1.46 -21.53 -3.32
N TYR A 126 1.31 -20.29 -3.80
CA TYR A 126 2.04 -19.12 -3.31
C TYR A 126 1.12 -17.90 -3.30
N ASP A 127 1.09 -17.16 -2.20
CA ASP A 127 0.29 -15.92 -2.09
C ASP A 127 0.89 -14.78 -2.92
N GLN A 128 2.18 -14.85 -3.25
CA GLN A 128 2.84 -13.95 -4.19
C GLN A 128 3.85 -14.71 -5.03
N PHE A 129 3.85 -14.48 -6.34
CA PHE A 129 4.68 -15.23 -7.28
C PHE A 129 4.91 -14.41 -8.55
N ILE A 130 5.87 -14.87 -9.35
CA ILE A 130 6.16 -14.30 -10.66
C ILE A 130 5.78 -15.29 -11.75
N VAL A 131 5.30 -14.77 -12.89
CA VAL A 131 5.13 -15.54 -14.12
C VAL A 131 6.10 -14.99 -15.16
N ARG A 132 6.89 -15.88 -15.75
CA ARG A 132 7.83 -15.56 -16.82
C ARG A 132 7.51 -16.38 -18.05
N CYS A 133 7.39 -15.74 -19.21
CA CYS A 133 7.25 -16.44 -20.48
C CYS A 133 8.46 -16.18 -21.38
N TYR A 134 8.93 -17.27 -21.99
CA TYR A 134 10.09 -17.30 -22.86
C TYR A 134 9.68 -17.77 -24.24
N ASN A 135 10.17 -17.09 -25.27
CA ASN A 135 10.13 -17.65 -26.62
C ASN A 135 11.05 -18.86 -26.65
N LYS A 136 10.62 -19.94 -27.30
CA LYS A 136 11.42 -21.15 -27.47
C LYS A 136 11.59 -21.43 -28.96
N THR A 137 12.52 -20.70 -29.56
CA THR A 137 12.88 -20.87 -30.97
C THR A 137 14.13 -21.74 -31.06
N VAL A 138 14.07 -22.83 -31.84
CA VAL A 138 15.27 -23.65 -32.11
C VAL A 138 16.22 -22.82 -32.98
N LEU A 139 17.38 -22.46 -32.46
CA LEU A 139 18.43 -21.75 -33.20
C LEU A 139 19.27 -22.71 -34.05
N GLY A 140 19.36 -23.97 -33.66
CA GLY A 140 20.12 -24.99 -34.37
C GLY A 140 20.25 -26.26 -33.54
N LYS A 141 21.17 -27.13 -33.93
CA LYS A 141 21.58 -28.28 -33.11
C LYS A 141 23.09 -28.22 -32.90
N ILE A 142 23.54 -28.32 -31.66
CA ILE A 142 24.95 -28.57 -31.34
C ILE A 142 25.05 -30.08 -31.12
N GLY A 143 25.55 -30.80 -32.13
CA GLY A 143 25.42 -32.26 -32.23
C GLY A 143 23.95 -32.68 -32.46
N ASN A 144 23.46 -33.68 -31.72
CA ASN A 144 22.06 -34.12 -31.76
C ASN A 144 21.13 -33.38 -30.78
N LYS A 145 21.66 -32.44 -29.99
CA LYS A 145 20.85 -31.67 -29.02
C LYS A 145 20.42 -30.35 -29.64
N PRO A 146 19.10 -30.04 -29.67
CA PRO A 146 18.63 -28.74 -30.12
C PRO A 146 19.09 -27.62 -29.16
N PHE A 147 19.60 -26.54 -29.73
CA PHE A 147 19.95 -25.30 -29.05
C PHE A 147 18.82 -24.29 -29.26
N TYR A 148 18.36 -23.64 -28.20
CA TYR A 148 17.19 -22.75 -28.23
C TYR A 148 17.61 -21.31 -27.94
N ASN A 149 16.92 -20.35 -28.58
CA ASN A 149 16.84 -18.99 -28.08
C ASN A 149 15.75 -18.95 -27.01
N GLU A 150 16.10 -18.56 -25.79
CA GLU A 150 15.18 -18.41 -24.66
C GLU A 150 15.08 -16.94 -24.23
N SER A 151 14.59 -16.09 -25.13
CA SER A 151 14.34 -14.68 -24.80
C SER A 151 13.07 -14.52 -23.98
N MET A 152 13.21 -13.96 -22.77
CA MET A 152 12.07 -13.56 -21.93
C MET A 152 11.38 -12.36 -22.58
N PHE A 153 10.07 -12.47 -22.79
CA PHE A 153 9.25 -11.38 -23.35
C PHE A 153 8.11 -10.95 -22.43
N TYR A 154 7.88 -11.68 -21.34
CA TYR A 154 6.85 -11.41 -20.36
C TYR A 154 7.36 -11.75 -18.97
N GLU A 155 7.20 -10.81 -18.04
CA GLU A 155 7.49 -10.97 -16.63
C GLU A 155 6.51 -10.13 -15.83
N ARG A 156 5.65 -10.78 -15.04
CA ARG A 156 4.66 -10.11 -14.20
C ARG A 156 4.60 -10.78 -12.84
N ALA A 157 4.61 -9.97 -11.78
CA ALA A 157 4.33 -10.45 -10.44
C ALA A 157 2.81 -10.46 -10.21
N PHE A 158 2.36 -11.41 -9.40
CA PHE A 158 0.96 -11.58 -9.02
C PHE A 158 0.87 -11.79 -7.51
N VAL A 159 -0.30 -11.45 -6.97
CA VAL A 159 -0.70 -11.84 -5.63
C VAL A 159 -1.98 -12.65 -5.67
N THR A 160 -2.14 -13.54 -4.70
CA THR A 160 -3.35 -14.32 -4.45
C THR A 160 -3.54 -14.48 -2.94
N PHE A 161 -4.68 -15.04 -2.55
CA PHE A 161 -4.99 -15.28 -1.15
C PHE A 161 -5.34 -16.76 -0.96
N SER A 162 -4.62 -17.44 -0.09
CA SER A 162 -4.97 -18.79 0.34
C SER A 162 -6.31 -18.80 1.12
N LYS A 163 -7.11 -19.86 0.96
CA LYS A 163 -8.39 -20.04 1.69
C LYS A 163 -8.09 -20.43 3.14
N MET A 164 -8.80 -19.83 4.09
CA MET A 164 -8.73 -20.14 5.53
C MET A 164 -10.14 -20.28 6.10
N ASP A 165 -10.26 -20.93 7.25
CA ASP A 165 -11.54 -21.28 7.89
C ASP A 165 -11.97 -20.27 8.99
N ASP A 166 -13.26 -20.37 9.33
CA ASP A 166 -14.19 -19.40 9.94
C ASP A 166 -13.77 -18.63 11.20
N MET A 167 -14.23 -17.37 11.24
CA MET A 167 -14.90 -16.80 12.43
C MET A 167 -15.69 -15.52 12.10
N GLU A 168 -16.92 -15.41 12.62
CA GLU A 168 -17.72 -14.17 12.58
C GLU A 168 -17.25 -13.19 13.68
N LYS A 169 -16.48 -12.19 13.28
CA LYS A 169 -16.14 -11.00 14.09
C LYS A 169 -16.09 -9.77 13.18
N PRO A 170 -16.30 -8.56 13.71
CA PRO A 170 -16.20 -7.35 12.89
C PRO A 170 -14.78 -7.22 12.31
N SER A 171 -14.72 -7.01 11.01
CA SER A 171 -13.49 -6.75 10.28
C SER A 171 -13.08 -5.28 10.38
N LEU A 172 -11.78 -5.00 10.23
CA LEU A 172 -11.24 -3.65 10.23
C LEU A 172 -10.37 -3.42 8.99
N SER A 173 -10.76 -2.49 8.15
CA SER A 173 -9.97 -2.07 6.99
C SER A 173 -9.51 -0.62 7.15
N ILE A 174 -8.21 -0.39 6.99
CA ILE A 174 -7.58 0.92 7.03
C ILE A 174 -6.94 1.18 5.67
N LEU A 175 -7.39 2.24 5.00
CA LEU A 175 -6.77 2.79 3.80
C LEU A 175 -6.12 4.14 4.16
N VAL A 176 -4.83 4.27 3.89
CA VAL A 176 -4.06 5.48 4.14
C VAL A 176 -3.55 6.02 2.81
N LEU A 177 -3.89 7.28 2.53
CA LEU A 177 -3.36 8.06 1.41
C LEU A 177 -2.29 9.00 1.97
N ASP A 178 -1.03 8.68 1.72
CA ASP A 178 0.11 9.39 2.29
C ASP A 178 0.30 10.77 1.64
N SER A 179 0.92 11.70 2.37
CA SER A 179 1.28 13.05 1.87
C SER A 179 0.09 13.88 1.33
N VAL A 180 -1.11 13.66 1.84
CA VAL A 180 -2.35 14.36 1.41
C VAL A 180 -2.94 15.12 2.59
N SER A 181 -3.22 16.41 2.39
CA SER A 181 -3.94 17.22 3.38
C SER A 181 -5.44 17.06 3.23
N ARG A 182 -6.21 17.37 4.29
CA ARG A 182 -7.68 17.42 4.24
C ARG A 182 -8.19 18.27 3.07
N ASN A 183 -7.62 19.46 2.88
CA ASN A 183 -8.07 20.38 1.83
C ASN A 183 -7.71 19.87 0.43
N GLN A 184 -6.58 19.19 0.28
CA GLN A 184 -6.22 18.52 -0.97
C GLN A 184 -7.24 17.41 -1.30
N PHE A 185 -7.57 16.58 -0.31
CA PHE A 185 -8.57 15.51 -0.48
C PHE A 185 -9.93 16.08 -0.87
N LEU A 186 -10.43 17.09 -0.15
CA LEU A 186 -11.72 17.72 -0.46
C LEU A 186 -11.78 18.37 -1.86
N ARG A 187 -10.65 18.86 -2.37
CA ARG A 187 -10.56 19.49 -3.69
C ARG A 187 -10.55 18.49 -4.83
N HIS A 188 -9.74 17.44 -4.70
CA HIS A 188 -9.44 16.52 -5.79
C HIS A 188 -10.28 15.24 -5.76
N MET A 189 -10.80 14.85 -4.58
CA MET A 189 -11.55 13.61 -4.37
C MET A 189 -13.04 13.87 -4.16
N HIS A 190 -13.62 14.79 -4.93
CA HIS A 190 -14.99 15.27 -4.75
C HIS A 190 -16.05 14.17 -4.91
N LYS A 191 -15.85 13.21 -5.83
CA LYS A 191 -16.78 12.08 -6.01
C LYS A 191 -16.70 11.12 -4.82
N THR A 192 -15.49 10.79 -4.40
CA THR A 192 -15.22 9.95 -3.23
C THR A 192 -15.82 10.59 -1.98
N VAL A 193 -15.64 11.90 -1.77
CA VAL A 193 -16.23 12.63 -0.63
C VAL A 193 -17.76 12.58 -0.66
N ALA A 194 -18.38 12.74 -1.83
CA ALA A 194 -19.83 12.62 -1.97
C ALA A 194 -20.32 11.20 -1.63
N TYR A 195 -19.60 10.18 -2.11
CA TYR A 195 -19.91 8.78 -1.84
C TYR A 195 -19.73 8.41 -0.36
N MET A 196 -18.64 8.85 0.28
CA MET A 196 -18.43 8.68 1.73
C MET A 196 -19.58 9.27 2.55
N LYS A 197 -20.07 10.47 2.18
CA LYS A 197 -21.25 11.08 2.84
C LYS A 197 -22.50 10.24 2.66
N GLN A 198 -22.74 9.70 1.47
CA GLN A 198 -23.87 8.81 1.20
C GLN A 198 -23.80 7.53 2.04
N LEU A 199 -22.60 6.99 2.27
CA LEU A 199 -22.37 5.81 3.11
C LEU A 199 -22.40 6.11 4.62
N GLY A 200 -22.52 7.38 5.03
CA GLY A 200 -22.59 7.78 6.44
C GLY A 200 -21.24 7.80 7.15
N PHE A 201 -20.15 8.06 6.44
CA PHE A 201 -18.82 8.22 7.05
C PHE A 201 -18.78 9.41 8.03
N ILE A 202 -18.08 9.22 9.14
CA ILE A 202 -17.82 10.27 10.12
C ILE A 202 -16.48 10.94 9.79
N ILE A 203 -16.51 12.26 9.64
CA ILE A 203 -15.30 13.08 9.49
C ILE A 203 -14.87 13.55 10.88
N LEU A 204 -13.65 13.20 11.28
CA LEU A 204 -13.06 13.65 12.54
C LEU A 204 -12.51 15.07 12.36
N GLU A 205 -13.37 16.08 12.56
CA GLU A 205 -12.97 17.48 12.44
C GLU A 205 -11.94 17.85 13.51
N GLY A 206 -10.91 18.60 13.12
CA GLY A 206 -9.79 18.96 13.99
C GLY A 206 -8.80 17.82 14.27
N TYR A 207 -9.01 16.61 13.73
CA TYR A 207 -8.02 15.55 13.79
C TYR A 207 -6.77 15.93 12.99
N THR A 208 -5.61 15.91 13.63
CA THR A 208 -4.35 16.37 13.06
C THR A 208 -3.25 15.34 13.19
N LYS A 209 -2.23 15.49 12.33
CA LYS A 209 -0.99 14.71 12.40
C LYS A 209 -0.22 15.08 13.67
N VAL A 210 0.55 14.14 14.21
CA VAL A 210 1.37 14.34 15.41
C VAL A 210 2.83 14.69 15.10
N GLY A 211 3.30 14.36 13.89
CA GLY A 211 4.65 14.64 13.43
C GLY A 211 4.75 14.77 11.91
N ASP A 212 5.98 14.89 11.40
CA ASP A 212 6.20 15.10 9.98
C ASP A 212 6.23 13.81 9.16
N ASN A 213 6.79 12.74 9.72
CA ASN A 213 7.01 11.48 8.99
C ASN A 213 5.84 10.51 9.14
N SER A 214 5.55 9.73 8.10
CA SER A 214 4.39 8.81 8.04
C SER A 214 4.43 7.77 9.17
N ALA A 215 5.58 7.17 9.46
CA ALA A 215 5.76 6.20 10.56
C ALA A 215 5.34 6.78 11.91
N VAL A 216 5.75 8.03 12.17
CA VAL A 216 5.48 8.75 13.44
C VAL A 216 3.99 9.04 13.59
N ASN A 217 3.30 9.33 12.49
CA ASN A 217 1.86 9.58 12.48
C ASN A 217 1.02 8.30 12.58
N LEU A 218 1.51 7.18 12.05
CA LEU A 218 0.78 5.93 12.01
C LEU A 218 1.01 5.06 13.23
N LEU A 219 2.13 5.21 13.93
CA LEU A 219 2.39 4.48 15.17
C LEU A 219 1.31 4.70 16.25
N PRO A 220 0.82 5.94 16.52
CA PRO A 220 -0.29 6.14 17.45
C PRO A 220 -1.59 5.47 17.00
N ILE A 221 -1.88 5.50 15.69
CA ILE A 221 -3.11 4.91 15.13
C ILE A 221 -3.07 3.37 15.21
N LEU A 222 -1.91 2.78 14.92
CA LEU A 222 -1.78 1.33 14.75
C LEU A 222 -1.31 0.61 16.02
N ALA A 223 -0.72 1.31 17.00
CA ALA A 223 -0.22 0.71 18.23
C ALA A 223 -0.59 1.48 19.50
N GLY A 224 -1.21 2.67 19.40
CA GLY A 224 -1.42 3.53 20.57
C GLY A 224 -0.11 3.98 21.22
N LYS A 225 0.99 4.04 20.44
CA LYS A 225 2.33 4.41 20.90
C LYS A 225 2.86 5.62 20.15
N SER A 226 3.78 6.35 20.77
CA SER A 226 4.41 7.55 20.20
C SER A 226 5.91 7.58 20.47
N ILE A 227 6.68 8.15 19.55
CA ILE A 227 8.10 8.48 19.79
C ILE A 227 8.30 9.97 20.14
N LEU A 228 7.22 10.76 20.15
CA LEU A 228 7.24 12.18 20.43
C LEU A 228 6.75 12.41 21.87
N PRO A 229 7.61 12.93 22.77
CA PRO A 229 7.28 13.08 24.19
C PRO A 229 6.16 14.09 24.46
N GLN A 230 5.86 14.97 23.50
CA GLN A 230 4.82 15.99 23.60
C GLN A 230 3.41 15.53 23.18
N ILE A 231 3.16 14.22 23.04
CA ILE A 231 1.81 13.70 22.79
C ILE A 231 1.07 13.55 24.11
N GLY A 232 -0.19 13.97 24.16
CA GLY A 232 -0.99 14.01 25.38
C GLY A 232 -1.28 12.62 25.96
N GLY A 233 -1.43 12.58 27.28
CA GLY A 233 -1.56 11.35 28.05
C GLY A 233 -0.84 11.48 29.39
N ASN A 234 -0.61 10.35 30.06
CA ASN A 234 0.26 10.27 31.23
C ASN A 234 1.70 9.86 30.86
N GLY A 235 1.99 9.66 29.57
CA GLY A 235 3.31 9.31 29.06
C GLY A 235 3.54 7.79 28.90
N ASP A 236 2.60 6.94 29.30
CA ASP A 236 2.72 5.47 29.19
C ASP A 236 2.75 4.98 27.72
N GLU A 237 2.27 5.83 26.81
CA GLU A 237 2.27 5.66 25.36
C GLU A 237 3.62 6.00 24.71
N ILE A 238 4.54 6.65 25.43
CA ILE A 238 5.81 7.12 24.88
C ILE A 238 6.84 5.98 24.87
N LEU A 239 7.36 5.68 23.68
CA LEU A 239 8.47 4.74 23.50
C LEU A 239 9.79 5.37 23.96
N PRO A 240 10.79 4.56 24.37
CA PRO A 240 12.08 5.05 24.81
C PRO A 240 12.74 5.99 23.79
N LEU A 241 13.11 7.20 24.24
CA LEU A 241 13.56 8.27 23.37
C LEU A 241 14.95 8.06 22.77
N ASP A 242 15.81 7.23 23.37
CA ASP A 242 17.21 7.05 22.96
C ASP A 242 17.51 5.63 22.48
N GLU A 243 16.47 4.83 22.22
CA GLU A 243 16.62 3.43 21.82
C GLU A 243 16.08 3.20 20.40
N ILE A 244 16.64 2.17 19.75
CA ILE A 244 16.08 1.63 18.52
C ILE A 244 14.91 0.75 18.92
N VAL A 245 13.72 1.08 18.41
CA VAL A 245 12.50 0.36 18.67
C VAL A 245 12.42 -0.83 17.71
N SER A 246 12.36 -2.02 18.29
CA SER A 246 11.99 -3.25 17.60
C SER A 246 10.47 -3.28 17.43
N LEU A 247 10.02 -3.26 16.18
CA LEU A 247 8.58 -3.27 15.88
C LEU A 247 7.91 -4.62 16.16
N GLU A 248 8.70 -5.68 16.34
CA GLU A 248 8.20 -7.01 16.71
C GLU A 248 7.69 -7.06 18.16
N ASP A 249 8.20 -6.17 19.00
CA ASP A 249 7.86 -6.09 20.43
C ASP A 249 6.68 -5.15 20.71
N ILE A 250 6.10 -4.55 19.67
CA ILE A 250 4.95 -3.63 19.78
C ILE A 250 3.65 -4.37 19.44
N ASP A 251 2.64 -4.20 20.31
CA ASP A 251 1.29 -4.72 20.10
C ASP A 251 0.51 -3.85 19.11
N PHE A 252 0.77 -4.10 17.83
CA PHE A 252 0.03 -3.46 16.73
C PHE A 252 -1.36 -4.06 16.52
N LEU A 253 -2.26 -3.28 15.90
CA LEU A 253 -3.63 -3.71 15.55
C LEU A 253 -3.68 -5.01 14.77
N TRP A 254 -2.75 -5.26 13.83
CA TRP A 254 -2.74 -6.53 13.10
C TRP A 254 -2.45 -7.72 14.02
N LYS A 255 -1.54 -7.59 14.99
CA LYS A 255 -1.25 -8.64 15.97
C LYS A 255 -2.47 -8.91 16.85
N MET A 256 -3.13 -7.85 17.33
CA MET A 256 -4.38 -7.98 18.09
C MET A 256 -5.50 -8.65 17.28
N MET A 257 -5.59 -8.36 15.98
CA MET A 257 -6.57 -8.98 15.09
C MET A 257 -6.23 -10.44 14.78
N GLU A 258 -4.95 -10.78 14.62
CA GLU A 258 -4.47 -12.17 14.49
C GLU A 258 -4.77 -12.99 15.75
N GLU A 259 -4.54 -12.45 16.95
CA GLU A 259 -4.88 -13.09 18.23
C GLU A 259 -6.39 -13.33 18.35
N ARG A 260 -7.19 -12.42 17.78
CA ARG A 260 -8.64 -12.58 17.61
C ARG A 260 -9.02 -13.55 16.49
N LYS A 261 -8.07 -14.25 15.87
CA LYS A 261 -8.25 -15.21 14.76
C LYS A 261 -8.79 -14.58 13.48
N CYS A 262 -8.54 -13.30 13.27
CA CYS A 262 -8.84 -12.63 12.01
C CYS A 262 -7.69 -12.79 11.03
N LEU A 263 -8.01 -12.87 9.74
CA LEU A 263 -7.01 -12.81 8.67
C LEU A 263 -6.38 -11.42 8.66
N THR A 264 -5.07 -11.34 8.46
CA THR A 264 -4.37 -10.05 8.51
C THR A 264 -3.60 -9.81 7.22
N MET A 265 -3.75 -8.61 6.67
CA MET A 265 -3.01 -8.14 5.50
C MET A 265 -2.30 -6.83 5.80
N ILE A 266 -1.02 -6.76 5.46
CA ILE A 266 -0.25 -5.51 5.37
C ILE A 266 0.21 -5.31 3.93
N ASN A 267 -0.22 -4.19 3.35
CA ASN A 267 0.03 -3.81 1.97
C ASN A 267 0.63 -2.40 1.96
N ASP A 268 1.93 -2.30 2.25
CA ASP A 268 2.65 -1.03 2.31
C ASP A 268 3.28 -0.66 0.95
N ASP A 269 2.84 0.47 0.40
CA ASP A 269 3.50 1.06 -0.76
C ASP A 269 4.86 1.61 -0.37
N ILE A 270 5.86 1.15 -1.11
CA ILE A 270 7.26 1.44 -0.83
C ILE A 270 7.73 2.70 -1.55
N GLY A 271 7.10 3.09 -2.66
CA GLY A 271 7.52 4.19 -3.57
C GLY A 271 8.91 4.06 -4.21
N SER A 272 9.84 3.36 -3.57
CA SER A 272 11.22 3.13 -3.97
C SER A 272 11.75 1.87 -3.28
N VAL A 273 12.70 1.17 -3.91
CA VAL A 273 13.39 0.01 -3.32
C VAL A 273 14.19 0.34 -2.04
N SER A 274 14.46 1.62 -1.78
CA SER A 274 15.18 2.11 -0.60
C SER A 274 14.27 2.69 0.49
N ARG A 275 12.95 2.61 0.33
CA ARG A 275 11.94 3.15 1.26
C ARG A 275 10.97 2.09 1.81
N GLY A 276 10.30 2.43 2.90
CA GLY A 276 9.30 1.60 3.58
C GLY A 276 8.76 2.29 4.83
N LEU A 277 7.45 2.16 5.07
CA LEU A 277 6.71 2.90 6.10
C LEU A 277 7.33 2.79 7.49
N PHE A 278 7.85 1.61 7.83
CA PHE A 278 8.37 1.27 9.15
C PHE A 278 9.88 1.03 9.16
N TYR A 279 10.57 1.64 8.20
CA TYR A 279 12.03 1.63 8.10
C TYR A 279 12.66 3.01 8.32
N TYR A 280 11.87 4.08 8.31
CA TYR A 280 12.35 5.44 8.40
C TYR A 280 11.69 6.19 9.57
N PRO A 281 12.45 6.92 10.42
CA PRO A 281 13.91 7.03 10.42
C PRO A 281 14.59 5.76 10.96
N LYS A 282 15.74 5.37 10.37
CA LYS A 282 16.45 4.11 10.72
C LYS A 282 17.03 4.14 12.12
N GLU A 283 17.25 5.33 12.64
CA GLU A 283 17.73 5.61 13.99
C GLU A 283 16.66 5.29 15.04
N LYS A 284 15.40 5.12 14.62
CA LYS A 284 14.26 4.79 15.51
C LYS A 284 13.63 3.45 15.21
N PHE A 285 13.44 3.12 13.94
CA PHE A 285 12.72 1.91 13.57
C PHE A 285 13.64 0.84 12.98
N GLN A 286 13.75 -0.28 13.69
CA GLN A 286 14.23 -1.52 13.12
C GLN A 286 13.00 -2.27 12.61
N GLY A 287 12.74 -2.18 11.30
CA GLY A 287 11.60 -2.83 10.64
C GLY A 287 11.47 -4.34 10.94
N TYR A 288 10.37 -4.96 10.52
CA TYR A 288 10.06 -6.36 10.84
C TYR A 288 11.10 -7.36 10.30
N LYS A 289 11.54 -8.33 11.13
CA LYS A 289 12.45 -9.41 10.67
C LYS A 289 11.68 -10.53 9.98
N ALA A 290 10.47 -10.81 10.46
CA ALA A 290 9.51 -11.71 9.81
C ALA A 290 8.33 -10.91 9.21
N PRO A 291 7.60 -11.46 8.22
CA PRO A 291 6.35 -10.87 7.76
C PRO A 291 5.38 -10.62 8.94
N PRO A 292 4.84 -9.40 9.12
CA PRO A 292 4.05 -9.02 10.29
C PRO A 292 2.58 -9.47 10.25
N ALA A 293 2.14 -10.10 9.15
CA ALA A 293 0.75 -10.47 8.91
C ALA A 293 0.68 -11.72 8.02
N HIS A 294 -0.50 -12.38 7.98
CA HIS A 294 -0.72 -13.56 7.12
C HIS A 294 -0.39 -13.25 5.64
N PHE A 295 -0.80 -12.06 5.18
CA PHE A 295 -0.49 -11.56 3.83
C PHE A 295 0.38 -10.31 3.93
N TYR A 296 1.61 -10.41 3.41
CA TYR A 296 2.55 -9.29 3.35
C TYR A 296 3.16 -9.15 1.96
N PHE A 297 2.75 -8.11 1.24
CA PHE A 297 3.02 -7.96 -0.21
C PHE A 297 4.19 -7.05 -0.56
N ARG A 298 5.01 -6.65 0.43
CA ARG A 298 6.25 -5.92 0.17
C ARG A 298 7.15 -6.55 -0.91
N PRO A 299 7.37 -7.89 -0.95
CA PRO A 299 8.22 -8.50 -1.98
C PRO A 299 7.66 -8.31 -3.39
N PHE A 300 6.34 -8.46 -3.56
CA PHE A 300 5.63 -8.13 -4.79
C PHE A 300 5.87 -6.68 -5.22
N HIS A 301 5.73 -5.72 -4.31
CA HIS A 301 5.99 -4.30 -4.60
C HIS A 301 7.45 -4.03 -4.95
N LEU A 302 8.40 -4.59 -4.20
CA LEU A 302 9.84 -4.49 -4.48
C LEU A 302 10.19 -5.01 -5.89
N PHE A 303 9.62 -6.15 -6.26
CA PHE A 303 9.82 -6.73 -7.58
C PHE A 303 9.28 -5.79 -8.67
N ASN A 304 8.05 -5.29 -8.52
CA ASN A 304 7.45 -4.40 -9.49
C ASN A 304 8.21 -3.07 -9.61
N THR A 305 8.58 -2.43 -8.49
CA THR A 305 9.38 -1.20 -8.50
C THR A 305 10.73 -1.39 -9.20
N ARG A 306 11.35 -2.57 -9.08
CA ARG A 306 12.66 -2.86 -9.68
C ARG A 306 12.57 -3.18 -11.18
N HIS A 307 11.55 -3.92 -11.61
CA HIS A 307 11.51 -4.53 -12.95
C HIS A 307 10.37 -4.06 -13.85
N ASN A 308 9.29 -3.56 -13.27
CA ASN A 308 8.02 -3.31 -13.98
C ASN A 308 7.56 -1.85 -13.95
N VAL A 309 8.02 -1.01 -13.04
CA VAL A 309 7.66 0.42 -13.04
C VAL A 309 8.43 1.16 -14.13
N ILE A 310 7.72 1.88 -15.00
CA ILE A 310 8.27 2.64 -16.15
C ILE A 310 7.68 4.06 -16.27
N PRO A 311 8.52 5.10 -16.50
CA PRO A 311 9.97 5.08 -16.28
C PRO A 311 10.29 4.74 -14.81
N ALA A 312 11.56 4.45 -14.50
CA ALA A 312 11.95 4.19 -13.12
C ALA A 312 11.55 5.36 -12.21
N GLY A 313 10.82 5.07 -11.13
CA GLY A 313 10.23 6.09 -10.23
C GLY A 313 8.97 6.78 -10.76
N GLY A 314 8.39 6.30 -11.87
CA GLY A 314 7.12 6.75 -12.42
C GLY A 314 5.88 6.09 -11.79
N GLN A 315 4.71 6.32 -12.40
CA GLN A 315 3.40 5.86 -11.90
C GLN A 315 2.78 4.73 -12.74
N CYS A 316 3.52 4.20 -13.71
CA CYS A 316 3.00 3.20 -14.64
C CYS A 316 3.75 1.88 -14.50
N LEU A 317 3.00 0.78 -14.58
CA LEU A 317 3.56 -0.54 -14.80
C LEU A 317 3.75 -0.81 -16.31
N ARG A 318 4.71 -1.67 -16.66
CA ARG A 318 4.99 -2.09 -18.04
C ARG A 318 3.78 -2.72 -18.74
N THR A 319 2.87 -3.27 -17.97
CA THR A 319 1.56 -3.81 -18.38
C THR A 319 0.58 -2.74 -18.85
N GLY A 320 0.77 -1.47 -18.45
CA GLY A 320 -0.12 -0.35 -18.76
C GLY A 320 -1.08 0.02 -17.63
N GLU A 321 -0.97 -0.62 -16.45
CA GLU A 321 -1.76 -0.27 -15.27
C GLU A 321 -1.08 0.87 -14.47
N ILE A 322 -1.87 1.65 -13.74
CA ILE A 322 -1.34 2.66 -12.81
C ILE A 322 -0.87 1.94 -11.54
N CYS A 323 0.30 2.32 -11.01
CA CYS A 323 0.87 1.67 -9.83
C CYS A 323 -0.09 1.67 -8.63
N ALA A 324 -0.77 2.81 -8.38
CA ALA A 324 -1.72 2.95 -7.28
C ALA A 324 -2.94 2.01 -7.40
N GLU A 325 -3.41 1.75 -8.62
CA GLU A 325 -4.52 0.82 -8.86
C GLU A 325 -4.15 -0.60 -8.43
N ALA A 326 -2.91 -1.03 -8.66
CA ALA A 326 -2.45 -2.34 -8.19
C ALA A 326 -2.55 -2.48 -6.66
N TYR A 327 -2.33 -1.41 -5.88
CA TYR A 327 -2.54 -1.45 -4.42
C TYR A 327 -4.02 -1.52 -4.05
N LEU A 328 -4.87 -0.77 -4.75
CA LEU A 328 -6.32 -0.76 -4.54
C LEU A 328 -6.96 -2.10 -4.92
N ASP A 329 -6.49 -2.75 -5.99
CA ASP A 329 -6.98 -4.06 -6.43
C ASP A 329 -6.67 -5.14 -5.41
N ILE A 330 -5.48 -5.10 -4.77
CA ILE A 330 -5.12 -6.00 -3.67
C ILE A 330 -6.07 -5.80 -2.49
N TRP A 331 -6.35 -4.55 -2.13
CA TRP A 331 -7.26 -4.20 -1.05
C TRP A 331 -8.68 -4.70 -1.31
N GLU A 332 -9.25 -4.37 -2.47
CA GLU A 332 -10.61 -4.77 -2.85
C GLU A 332 -10.72 -6.29 -2.93
N THR A 333 -9.75 -6.96 -3.56
CA THR A 333 -9.76 -8.43 -3.68
C THR A 333 -9.72 -9.09 -2.31
N PHE A 334 -8.92 -8.57 -1.37
CA PHE A 334 -8.88 -9.09 0.00
C PHE A 334 -10.22 -8.91 0.72
N ALA A 335 -10.77 -7.70 0.67
CA ALA A 335 -12.02 -7.35 1.35
C ALA A 335 -13.22 -8.14 0.79
N THR A 336 -13.29 -8.32 -0.53
CA THR A 336 -14.37 -9.05 -1.20
C THR A 336 -14.26 -10.56 -0.99
N LYS A 337 -13.05 -11.12 -1.08
CA LYS A 337 -12.81 -12.56 -0.91
C LYS A 337 -13.08 -13.04 0.51
N PHE A 338 -12.77 -12.21 1.50
CA PHE A 338 -12.94 -12.54 2.92
C PHE A 338 -14.06 -11.77 3.58
N LYS A 339 -15.04 -11.28 2.80
CA LYS A 339 -16.18 -10.50 3.30
C LYS A 339 -16.96 -11.18 4.44
N ASP A 340 -17.02 -12.51 4.42
CA ASP A 340 -17.76 -13.32 5.39
C ASP A 340 -16.85 -13.84 6.53
N LEU A 341 -15.56 -13.50 6.52
CA LEU A 341 -14.58 -13.88 7.55
C LEU A 341 -14.09 -12.64 8.28
N CYS A 342 -13.75 -12.78 9.57
CA CYS A 342 -13.03 -11.72 10.26
C CYS A 342 -11.69 -11.44 9.56
N HIS A 343 -11.48 -10.19 9.19
CA HIS A 343 -10.25 -9.76 8.54
C HIS A 343 -9.80 -8.37 8.99
N PHE A 344 -8.50 -8.15 8.92
CA PHE A 344 -7.82 -6.87 9.10
C PHE A 344 -6.99 -6.58 7.86
N SER A 345 -7.12 -5.37 7.31
CA SER A 345 -6.24 -4.92 6.23
C SER A 345 -5.72 -3.52 6.48
N PHE A 346 -4.41 -3.38 6.43
CA PHE A 346 -3.74 -2.08 6.39
C PHE A 346 -3.15 -1.84 5.01
N ASN A 347 -3.63 -0.81 4.32
CA ASN A 347 -3.21 -0.43 2.98
C ASN A 347 -2.67 1.00 3.01
N PHE A 348 -1.41 1.16 2.66
CA PHE A 348 -0.73 2.45 2.66
C PHE A 348 -0.28 2.77 1.25
N ILE A 349 -0.81 3.83 0.65
CA ILE A 349 -0.47 4.28 -0.71
C ILE A 349 0.35 5.55 -0.60
N THR A 350 1.57 5.55 -1.14
CA THR A 350 2.51 6.68 -1.02
C THR A 350 3.02 7.17 -2.37
N ALA A 351 3.33 6.26 -3.30
CA ALA A 351 4.00 6.59 -4.55
C ALA A 351 3.23 7.63 -5.36
N LEU A 352 1.89 7.52 -5.39
CA LEU A 352 1.01 8.39 -6.15
C LEU A 352 1.16 9.87 -5.77
N THR A 353 1.19 10.16 -4.47
CA THR A 353 1.02 11.51 -3.92
C THR A 353 2.26 12.08 -3.26
N HIS A 354 3.28 11.26 -2.95
CA HIS A 354 4.47 11.67 -2.20
C HIS A 354 5.23 12.84 -2.86
N ASN A 355 5.34 12.86 -4.18
CA ASN A 355 6.08 13.92 -4.90
C ASN A 355 5.16 15.05 -5.40
N ASN A 356 3.91 14.72 -5.74
CA ASN A 356 2.91 15.70 -6.15
C ASN A 356 1.53 15.26 -5.66
N PRO A 357 0.96 15.94 -4.65
CA PRO A 357 -0.31 15.53 -4.05
C PRO A 357 -1.52 15.76 -4.98
N ASN A 358 -1.35 16.50 -6.09
CA ASN A 358 -2.39 16.71 -7.11
C ASN A 358 -2.75 15.42 -7.86
N TYR A 359 -1.87 14.40 -7.88
CA TYR A 359 -2.17 13.11 -8.49
C TYR A 359 -3.24 12.29 -7.76
N ILE A 360 -3.68 12.70 -6.57
CA ILE A 360 -4.73 11.99 -5.86
C ILE A 360 -6.04 11.93 -6.67
N GLU A 361 -6.34 12.95 -7.48
CA GLU A 361 -7.54 13.00 -8.33
C GLU A 361 -7.64 11.82 -9.31
N VAL A 362 -6.52 11.18 -9.64
CA VAL A 362 -6.45 10.02 -10.54
C VAL A 362 -7.27 8.84 -10.00
N ILE A 363 -7.40 8.71 -8.67
CA ILE A 363 -8.13 7.61 -8.03
C ILE A 363 -9.52 8.04 -7.51
N ASP A 364 -10.00 9.24 -7.83
CA ASP A 364 -11.32 9.71 -7.37
C ASP A 364 -12.45 8.83 -7.92
N GLU A 365 -12.40 8.52 -9.21
CA GLU A 365 -13.38 7.62 -9.84
C GLU A 365 -13.30 6.20 -9.28
N ARG A 366 -12.11 5.75 -8.91
CA ARG A 366 -11.89 4.37 -8.44
C ARG A 366 -12.45 4.13 -7.05
N LEU A 367 -12.54 5.18 -6.22
CA LEU A 367 -12.97 5.14 -4.82
C LEU A 367 -14.40 5.66 -4.60
N SER A 368 -15.07 6.17 -5.65
CA SER A 368 -16.48 6.56 -5.66
C SER A 368 -17.36 5.50 -6.27
#